data_AF-A0A5C4VE84-F1
#
_entry.id   AF-A0A5C4VE84-F1
#
_cell.length_a   1.000
_cell.length_b   1.000
_cell.length_c   1.000
_cell.angle_alpha   90.00
_cell.angle_beta   90.00
_cell.angle_gamma   90.00
#
_symmetry.space_group_name_H-M   'P 1'
#
loop_
_entity.id
_entity.type
_entity.pdbx_description
1 polymer ?
#
loop_
_entity_poly.entity_id
_entity_poly.type
_entity_poly.pdbx_seq_one_letter_code
_entity_poly.pdbx_strand_id
1 'polypeptide(L)'
;MRSDTEPSEWEFQIPVPGIVGAEQRALGPCWFWCGYRVSPVVWIGCLTSEGATAPLYACDACLRQLAAMAWDFTDAERAAPRAPDGRALEPYRPPGDAWTSRRRRGRWQPRARTTFGTRFWTGACPS
;
A
#
# COMPACT_ATOMS: atom_id res chain seq x y z
N MET A 1 28.57 -27.94 -7.57
CA MET A 1 27.97 -27.03 -8.58
C MET A 1 26.92 -26.21 -7.86
N ARG A 2 27.23 -24.95 -7.54
CA ARG A 2 26.32 -23.97 -6.92
C ARG A 2 26.09 -22.90 -7.97
N SER A 3 24.87 -22.84 -8.51
CA SER A 3 24.30 -21.83 -9.41
C SER A 3 22.79 -22.13 -9.43
N ASP A 4 21.82 -21.25 -9.19
CA ASP A 4 21.81 -19.83 -8.87
C ASP A 4 20.61 -19.59 -7.93
N THR A 5 20.85 -18.96 -6.79
CA THR A 5 19.79 -18.28 -6.04
C THR A 5 19.83 -16.84 -6.51
N GLU A 6 19.13 -16.52 -7.59
CA GLU A 6 18.86 -15.12 -7.92
C GLU A 6 17.85 -14.57 -6.89
N PRO A 7 18.24 -13.59 -6.05
CA PRO A 7 17.32 -12.98 -5.13
C PRO A 7 16.43 -11.98 -5.89
N SER A 8 15.14 -12.30 -5.98
CA SER A 8 14.03 -11.34 -5.95
C SER A 8 14.26 -9.98 -6.66
N GLU A 9 14.23 -9.96 -7.98
CA GLU A 9 14.32 -8.72 -8.78
C GLU A 9 12.95 -8.06 -9.03
N TRP A 10 11.94 -8.35 -8.20
CA TRP A 10 10.65 -7.69 -8.32
C TRP A 10 10.66 -6.35 -7.59
N GLU A 11 11.33 -5.36 -8.19
CA GLU A 11 11.20 -3.97 -7.76
C GLU A 11 9.81 -3.46 -8.18
N PHE A 12 8.90 -3.46 -7.21
CA PHE A 12 7.49 -3.08 -7.38
C PHE A 12 7.37 -1.57 -7.62
N GLN A 13 7.29 -1.16 -8.88
CA GLN A 13 6.87 0.21 -9.23
C GLN A 13 5.39 0.20 -9.56
N ILE A 14 4.57 0.79 -8.69
CA ILE A 14 3.16 1.07 -9.02
C ILE A 14 3.17 1.97 -10.27
N PRO A 15 2.58 1.55 -11.40
CA PRO A 15 2.57 2.38 -12.60
C PRO A 15 1.89 3.71 -12.27
N VAL A 16 2.55 4.82 -12.61
CA VAL A 16 2.03 6.15 -12.33
C VAL A 16 0.68 6.32 -13.04
N PRO A 17 -0.40 6.64 -12.31
CA PRO A 17 -1.71 6.84 -12.93
C PRO A 17 -1.63 7.86 -14.06
N GLY A 18 -2.17 7.51 -15.23
CA GLY A 18 -2.19 8.40 -16.40
C GLY A 18 -0.90 8.47 -17.24
N ILE A 19 0.22 7.83 -16.85
CA ILE A 19 1.42 7.75 -17.70
C ILE A 19 1.43 6.49 -18.58
N VAL A 20 0.67 5.45 -18.20
CA VAL A 20 0.56 4.23 -18.99
C VAL A 20 -0.21 4.51 -20.28
N GLY A 21 0.47 4.36 -21.42
CA GLY A 21 -0.09 4.54 -22.76
C GLY A 21 -1.27 3.59 -23.02
N ALA A 22 -2.15 3.96 -23.96
CA ALA A 22 -3.34 3.18 -24.27
C ALA A 22 -3.00 1.75 -24.74
N GLU A 23 -1.85 1.57 -25.37
CA GLU A 23 -1.31 0.29 -25.86
C GLU A 23 -0.92 -0.68 -24.74
N GLN A 24 -0.72 -0.19 -23.52
CA GLN A 24 -0.39 -1.00 -22.34
C GLN A 24 -1.64 -1.32 -21.49
N ARG A 25 -2.83 -0.87 -21.92
CA ARG A 25 -4.09 -1.13 -21.24
C ARG A 25 -4.80 -2.32 -21.89
N ALA A 26 -5.27 -3.25 -21.07
CA ALA A 26 -6.18 -4.32 -21.48
C ALA A 26 -7.63 -3.92 -21.14
N LEU A 27 -8.62 -4.39 -21.90
CA LEU A 27 -10.03 -4.29 -21.50
C LEU A 27 -10.37 -5.49 -20.61
N GLY A 28 -10.78 -5.25 -19.37
CA GLY A 28 -11.09 -6.34 -18.44
C GLY A 28 -11.70 -5.87 -17.12
N PRO A 29 -12.11 -6.80 -16.25
CA PRO A 29 -12.62 -6.47 -14.93
C PRO A 29 -11.49 -5.90 -14.07
N CYS A 30 -11.74 -4.79 -13.38
CA CYS A 30 -10.83 -4.26 -12.37
C CYS A 30 -11.00 -5.00 -11.04
N TRP A 31 -9.91 -5.45 -10.43
CA TRP A 31 -9.95 -6.31 -9.24
C TRP A 31 -10.15 -5.54 -7.91
N PHE A 32 -10.32 -4.22 -8.00
CA PHE A 32 -10.36 -3.31 -6.86
C PHE A 32 -11.78 -2.78 -6.58
N TRP A 33 -11.85 -1.78 -5.70
CA TRP A 33 -13.04 -1.21 -5.07
C TRP A 33 -14.07 -0.56 -6.01
N CYS A 34 -13.89 -0.63 -7.33
CA CYS A 34 -14.90 -0.19 -8.30
C CYS A 34 -15.98 -1.26 -8.59
N GLY A 35 -15.91 -2.41 -7.92
CA GLY A 35 -16.90 -3.49 -8.02
C GLY A 35 -16.79 -4.32 -9.29
N TYR A 36 -15.56 -4.69 -9.69
CA TYR A 36 -15.30 -5.55 -10.85
C TYR A 36 -15.76 -4.97 -12.20
N ARG A 37 -15.91 -3.64 -12.29
CA ARG A 37 -16.31 -2.97 -13.53
C ARG A 37 -15.33 -3.27 -14.65
N VAL A 38 -15.86 -3.68 -15.81
CA VAL A 38 -15.08 -3.83 -17.04
C VAL A 38 -14.67 -2.45 -17.54
N SER A 39 -13.36 -2.22 -17.67
CA SER A 39 -12.78 -0.95 -18.07
C SER A 39 -11.36 -1.15 -18.63
N PRO A 40 -10.74 -0.12 -19.23
CA PRO A 40 -9.30 -0.17 -19.50
C PRO A 40 -8.51 -0.30 -18.19
N VAL A 41 -7.86 -1.44 -18.03
CA VAL A 41 -7.05 -1.82 -16.87
C VAL A 41 -5.59 -1.99 -17.26
N VAL A 42 -4.69 -1.83 -16.29
CA VAL A 42 -3.28 -2.16 -16.44
C VAL A 42 -2.91 -3.26 -15.45
N TRP A 43 -1.94 -4.08 -15.83
CA TRP A 43 -1.33 -5.04 -14.92
C TRP A 43 -0.50 -4.27 -13.88
N ILE A 44 -0.69 -4.58 -12.59
CA ILE A 44 -0.01 -3.89 -11.49
C ILE A 44 0.87 -4.80 -10.63
N GLY A 45 0.90 -6.11 -10.92
CA GLY A 45 1.69 -7.09 -10.18
C GLY A 45 1.03 -8.47 -10.12
N CYS A 46 1.61 -9.38 -9.35
CA CYS A 46 1.09 -10.74 -9.14
C CYS A 46 0.59 -10.89 -7.70
N LEU A 47 -0.55 -11.55 -7.54
CA LEU A 47 -1.05 -12.03 -6.26
C LEU A 47 -0.77 -13.53 -6.18
N THR A 48 -0.18 -13.98 -5.07
CA THR A 48 -0.07 -15.38 -4.72
C THR A 48 -1.06 -15.72 -3.61
N SER A 49 -1.77 -16.83 -3.78
CA SER A 49 -2.59 -17.48 -2.75
C SER A 49 -2.27 -18.97 -2.77
N GLU A 50 -2.73 -19.74 -1.78
CA GLU A 50 -2.39 -21.16 -1.60
C GLU A 50 -2.46 -21.96 -2.93
N GLY A 51 -1.30 -22.20 -3.54
CA GLY A 51 -1.18 -22.94 -4.81
C GLY A 51 -1.54 -22.17 -6.10
N ALA A 52 -1.90 -20.89 -6.05
CA ALA A 52 -2.29 -20.09 -7.20
C ALA A 52 -1.54 -18.77 -7.30
N THR A 53 -0.99 -18.47 -8.47
CA THR A 53 -0.44 -17.17 -8.83
C THR A 53 -1.29 -16.56 -9.92
N ALA A 54 -1.79 -15.33 -9.71
CA ALA A 54 -2.62 -14.64 -10.69
C ALA A 54 -2.20 -13.17 -10.86
N PRO A 55 -2.30 -12.62 -12.09
CA PRO A 55 -2.02 -11.20 -12.33
C PRO A 55 -3.11 -10.31 -11.71
N LEU A 56 -2.71 -9.20 -11.12
CA LEU A 56 -3.59 -8.21 -10.53
C LEU A 56 -3.79 -7.03 -11.50
N TYR A 57 -5.05 -6.69 -11.79
CA TYR A 57 -5.40 -5.64 -12.75
C TYR A 57 -6.22 -4.51 -12.10
N ALA A 58 -5.89 -3.27 -12.44
CA ALA A 58 -6.55 -2.08 -11.90
C ALA A 58 -6.91 -1.05 -12.98
N CYS A 59 -8.08 -0.41 -12.82
CA CYS A 59 -8.47 0.72 -13.64
C CYS A 59 -7.84 2.03 -13.12
N ASP A 60 -7.87 3.09 -13.93
CA ASP A 60 -7.26 4.39 -13.60
C ASP A 60 -7.75 4.97 -12.27
N ALA A 61 -9.06 4.91 -12.02
CA ALA A 61 -9.67 5.43 -10.80
C ALA A 61 -9.16 4.70 -9.55
N CYS A 62 -9.13 3.37 -9.59
CA CYS A 62 -8.60 2.56 -8.49
C CYS A 62 -7.09 2.76 -8.33
N LEU A 63 -6.33 2.95 -9.41
CA LEU A 63 -4.91 3.25 -9.32
C LEU A 63 -4.61 4.58 -8.65
N ARG A 64 -5.38 5.63 -8.94
CA ARG A 64 -5.25 6.93 -8.25
C ARG A 64 -5.49 6.79 -6.75
N GLN A 65 -6.52 6.02 -6.38
CA GLN A 65 -6.80 5.74 -4.97
C GLN A 65 -5.68 4.92 -4.32
N LEU A 66 -5.16 3.89 -4.99
CA LEU A 66 -4.04 3.09 -4.50
C LEU A 66 -2.78 3.94 -4.29
N ALA A 67 -2.44 4.81 -5.25
CA ALA A 67 -1.32 5.73 -5.13
C ALA A 67 -1.49 6.70 -3.95
N ALA A 68 -2.71 7.22 -3.74
CA ALA A 68 -2.99 8.08 -2.59
C ALA A 68 -2.83 7.35 -1.24
N MET A 69 -3.24 6.08 -1.16
CA MET A 69 -3.02 5.26 0.04
C MET A 69 -1.53 4.97 0.29
N ALA A 70 -0.75 4.72 -0.76
CA ALA A 70 0.70 4.53 -0.66
C ALA A 70 1.41 5.78 -0.11
N TRP A 71 0.95 6.98 -0.52
CA TRP A 71 1.43 8.24 0.05
C TRP A 71 1.01 8.41 1.51
N ASP A 72 -0.24 8.09 1.86
CA ASP A 72 -0.70 8.15 3.25
C ASP A 72 0.11 7.21 4.16
N PHE A 73 0.44 6.01 3.68
CA PHE A 73 1.32 5.07 4.37
C PHE A 73 2.74 5.62 4.52
N THR A 74 3.33 6.15 3.45
CA THR A 74 4.69 6.72 3.47
C THR A 74 4.81 7.89 4.43
N ASP A 75 3.80 8.78 4.46
CA ASP A 75 3.76 9.88 5.41
C ASP A 75 3.62 9.36 6.85
N ALA A 76 2.91 8.25 7.05
CA ALA A 76 2.79 7.62 8.36
C ALA A 76 4.07 6.94 8.84
N GLU A 77 4.76 6.21 7.98
CA GLU A 77 6.12 5.68 8.23
C GLU A 77 7.09 6.79 8.66
N ARG A 78 7.10 7.90 7.92
CA ARG A 78 7.99 9.04 8.23
C ARG A 78 7.70 9.68 9.58
N ALA A 79 6.43 9.70 9.99
CA ALA A 79 6.00 10.26 11.26
C ALA A 79 5.89 9.22 12.39
N ALA A 80 6.23 7.95 12.12
CA ALA A 80 6.20 6.90 13.11
C ALA A 80 7.13 7.22 14.30
N PRO A 81 6.69 6.99 15.55
CA PRO A 81 7.57 7.15 16.70
C PRO A 81 8.79 6.26 16.57
N ARG A 82 9.93 6.78 17.00
CA ARG A 82 11.17 6.00 17.09
C ARG A 82 11.26 5.39 18.48
N ALA A 83 11.62 4.12 18.54
CA ALA A 83 11.97 3.42 19.76
C ALA A 83 13.23 4.05 20.40
N PRO A 84 13.49 3.79 21.70
CA PRO A 84 14.67 4.33 22.39
C PRO A 84 16.01 3.97 21.72
N ASP A 85 16.06 2.88 20.97
CA ASP A 85 17.21 2.43 20.18
C ASP A 85 17.32 3.12 18.80
N GLY A 86 16.42 4.06 18.50
CA GLY A 86 16.38 4.83 17.27
C GLY A 86 15.63 4.19 16.10
N ARG A 87 15.14 2.95 16.25
CA ARG A 87 14.39 2.25 15.19
C ARG A 87 12.99 2.85 15.04
N ALA A 88 12.52 3.02 13.81
CA ALA A 88 11.12 3.35 13.56
C ALA A 88 10.25 2.17 14.02
N LEU A 89 9.17 2.45 14.75
CA LEU A 89 8.19 1.43 15.08
C LEU A 89 7.36 1.12 13.83
N GLU A 90 7.34 -0.15 13.40
CA GLU A 90 6.56 -0.57 12.24
C GLU A 90 5.06 -0.30 12.48
N PRO A 91 4.38 0.40 11.56
CA PRO A 91 2.96 0.70 11.65
C PRO A 91 2.05 -0.53 11.57
N TYR A 92 2.46 -1.58 10.86
CA TYR A 92 1.77 -2.87 10.85
C TYR A 92 2.41 -3.79 11.87
N ARG A 93 1.61 -4.29 12.82
CA ARG A 93 2.08 -5.21 13.86
C ARG A 93 1.22 -6.47 13.92
N PRO A 94 1.79 -7.64 14.25
CA PRO A 94 1.01 -8.84 14.45
C PRO A 94 -0.05 -8.63 15.55
N PRO A 95 -1.22 -9.30 15.46
CA PRO A 95 -2.21 -9.25 16.52
C PRO A 95 -1.61 -9.80 17.81
N GLY A 96 -1.43 -8.96 18.83
CA GLY A 96 -0.89 -9.34 20.15
C GLY A 96 0.02 -8.29 20.78
N ASP A 97 0.65 -7.45 19.96
CA ASP A 97 1.50 -6.37 20.45
C ASP A 97 0.69 -5.06 20.57
N ALA A 98 0.12 -4.84 21.74
CA ALA A 98 -0.60 -3.62 22.04
C ALA A 98 0.35 -2.41 21.98
N TRP A 99 0.02 -1.44 21.14
CA TRP A 99 0.62 -0.11 21.20
C TRP A 99 0.41 0.47 22.61
N THR A 100 1.47 0.55 23.41
CA THR A 100 1.51 1.41 24.59
C THR A 100 2.21 2.72 24.22
N SER A 101 1.59 3.53 23.35
CA SER A 101 2.08 4.89 23.14
C SER A 101 1.37 5.85 24.08
N ARG A 102 2.16 6.38 25.01
CA ARG A 102 1.82 7.55 25.84
C ARG A 102 1.40 8.69 24.91
N ARG A 103 0.19 9.23 25.11
CA ARG A 103 -0.35 10.39 24.37
C ARG A 103 0.70 11.50 24.28
N ARG A 104 1.31 11.71 23.12
CA ARG A 104 1.87 13.02 22.77
C ARG A 104 0.78 13.80 22.07
N ARG A 105 -0.06 14.47 22.88
CA ARG A 105 -0.86 15.58 22.38
C ARG A 105 0.10 16.62 21.79
N GLY A 106 -0.11 16.94 20.53
CA GLY A 106 0.55 18.03 19.84
C GLY A 106 1.79 17.58 19.06
N ARG A 107 1.66 17.42 17.75
CA ARG A 107 2.02 18.45 16.76
C ARG A 107 1.87 17.82 15.36
N TRP A 108 0.85 18.29 14.62
CA TRP A 108 0.58 18.00 13.20
C TRP A 108 0.36 16.53 12.81
N GLN A 109 -0.91 16.13 12.69
CA GLN A 109 -1.27 15.00 11.83
C GLN A 109 -1.26 15.50 10.38
N PRO A 110 -0.46 14.91 9.47
CA PRO A 110 -0.59 15.18 8.05
C PRO A 110 -2.04 14.94 7.62
N ARG A 111 -2.60 15.83 6.81
CA ARG A 111 -3.94 15.62 6.25
C ARG A 111 -3.91 14.35 5.40
N ALA A 112 -4.58 13.30 5.85
CA ALA A 112 -4.74 12.07 5.09
C ALA A 112 -5.43 12.36 3.74
N ARG A 113 -4.94 11.74 2.68
CA ARG A 113 -5.49 11.84 1.31
C ARG A 113 -6.69 10.91 1.13
N THR A 114 -6.79 9.87 1.95
CA THR A 114 -7.79 8.82 1.86
C THR A 114 -8.39 8.45 3.22
N THR A 115 -9.57 7.82 3.19
CA THR A 115 -10.17 7.19 4.38
C THR A 115 -9.26 6.14 5.01
N PHE A 116 -8.44 5.44 4.20
CA PHE A 116 -7.40 4.54 4.71
C PHE A 116 -6.44 5.31 5.60
N GLY A 117 -5.86 6.41 5.13
CA GLY A 117 -4.95 7.24 5.93
C GLY A 117 -5.61 7.73 7.23
N THR A 118 -6.85 8.23 7.17
CA THR A 118 -7.58 8.65 8.38
C THR A 118 -7.70 7.52 9.40
N ARG A 119 -8.09 6.31 8.96
CA ARG A 119 -8.24 5.14 9.84
C ARG A 119 -6.90 4.64 10.35
N PHE A 120 -5.87 4.69 9.53
CA PHE A 120 -4.52 4.30 9.89
C PHE A 120 -4.01 5.14 11.07
N TRP A 121 -4.19 6.46 11.00
CA TRP A 121 -3.85 7.38 12.08
C TRP A 121 -4.74 7.23 13.33
N THR A 122 -6.02 6.90 13.13
CA THR A 122 -6.98 6.73 14.23
C THR A 122 -6.75 5.41 14.98
N GLY A 123 -6.49 4.30 14.28
CA GLY A 123 -6.16 3.01 14.89
C GLY A 123 -4.80 2.99 15.61
N ALA A 124 -3.90 3.91 15.25
CA ALA A 124 -2.65 4.18 15.98
C ALA A 124 -2.86 5.05 17.24
N CYS A 125 -4.09 5.55 17.49
CA CYS A 125 -4.45 6.30 18.69
C CYS A 125 -5.45 5.49 19.54
N PRO A 126 -5.12 5.08 20.78
CA PRO A 126 -6.08 4.39 21.63
C PRO A 126 -7.16 5.36 22.17
N SER A 127 -8.38 4.85 22.28
CA SER A 127 -9.54 5.48 22.96
C SER A 127 -9.17 5.98 24.37
#